data_AF-A0A4R3NY86-F1
#
_entry.id   AF-A0A4R3NY86-F1
#
_cell.length_a   1.000
_cell.length_b   1.000
_cell.length_c   1.000
_cell.angle_alpha   90.00
_cell.angle_beta   90.00
_cell.angle_gamma   90.00
#
_symmetry.space_group_name_H-M   'P 1'
#
loop_
_entity.id
_entity.type
_entity.pdbx_description
1 polymer ?
#
loop_
_entity_poly.entity_id
_entity_poly.type
_entity_poly.pdbx_seq_one_letter_code
_entity_poly.pdbx_strand_id
1 'polypeptide(L)'
;MNKTPLTHYDALIYVMVMASAVDSGMSDAELSRIGLITRSLPAFEGFDPERITDAAHQCAEILAGPEGMEIALEIIKDTLPQRLYDTAYALAAEIMAVDHKIKPEEIRLLQLFRDRFELDKLTCAALERGAIARYRRF
;
A
#
# COMPACT_ATOMS: atom_id res chain seq x y z
N MET A 1 15.44 -22.15 -3.80
CA MET A 1 15.26 -20.91 -4.61
C MET A 1 15.90 -19.77 -3.85
N ASN A 2 16.89 -19.09 -4.44
CA ASN A 2 17.36 -17.82 -3.90
C ASN A 2 16.22 -16.81 -4.07
N LYS A 3 15.56 -16.39 -2.99
CA LYS A 3 14.63 -15.27 -3.04
C LYS A 3 15.42 -14.03 -3.43
N THR A 4 15.04 -13.37 -4.52
CA THR A 4 15.54 -12.03 -4.83
C THR A 4 15.26 -11.14 -3.61
N PRO A 5 16.23 -10.31 -3.16
CA PRO A 5 16.00 -9.41 -2.04
C PRO A 5 14.81 -8.51 -2.32
N LEU A 6 13.94 -8.32 -1.32
CA LEU A 6 12.84 -7.37 -1.42
C LEU A 6 13.41 -5.96 -1.60
N THR A 7 12.77 -5.19 -2.46
CA THR A 7 13.12 -3.80 -2.76
C THR A 7 12.06 -2.86 -2.20
N HIS A 8 12.35 -1.56 -2.17
CA HIS A 8 11.36 -0.57 -1.78
C HIS A 8 10.13 -0.59 -2.71
N TYR A 9 10.28 -0.98 -3.99
CA TYR A 9 9.15 -1.16 -4.90
C TYR A 9 8.21 -2.24 -4.40
N ASP A 10 8.75 -3.39 -3.98
CA ASP A 10 7.96 -4.51 -3.46
C ASP A 10 7.24 -4.08 -2.17
N ALA A 11 7.92 -3.36 -1.27
CA ALA A 11 7.31 -2.84 -0.05
C ALA A 11 6.16 -1.84 -0.32
N LEU A 12 6.32 -0.91 -1.27
CA LEU A 12 5.25 0.02 -1.64
C LEU A 12 4.08 -0.70 -2.33
N ILE A 13 4.34 -1.75 -3.10
CA ILE A 13 3.29 -2.60 -3.69
C ILE A 13 2.55 -3.35 -2.59
N TYR A 14 3.25 -3.91 -1.60
CA TYR A 14 2.63 -4.60 -0.47
C TYR A 14 1.68 -3.67 0.28
N VAL A 15 2.07 -2.41 0.50
CA VAL A 15 1.18 -1.40 1.10
C VAL A 15 -0.12 -1.24 0.32
N MET A 16 -0.06 -1.12 -1.01
CA MET A 16 -1.25 -0.99 -1.84
C MET A 16 -2.10 -2.27 -1.88
N VAL A 17 -1.46 -3.44 -1.88
CA VAL A 17 -2.14 -4.76 -1.84
C VAL A 17 -2.86 -4.94 -0.52
N MET A 18 -2.20 -4.64 0.60
CA MET A 18 -2.81 -4.68 1.94
C MET A 18 -4.01 -3.73 2.01
N ALA A 19 -3.90 -2.53 1.43
CA ALA A 19 -5.00 -1.57 1.38
C ALA A 19 -6.18 -2.05 0.52
N SER A 20 -5.93 -2.84 -0.53
CA SER A 20 -6.97 -3.39 -1.42
C SER A 20 -7.60 -4.67 -0.84
N ALA A 21 -6.84 -5.49 -0.11
CA ALA A 21 -7.27 -6.82 0.30
C ALA A 21 -8.12 -6.86 1.60
N VAL A 22 -8.39 -5.72 2.23
CA VAL A 22 -9.07 -5.63 3.53
C VAL A 22 -10.49 -6.24 3.51
N ASP A 23 -11.20 -6.14 2.38
CA ASP A 23 -12.63 -6.47 2.32
C ASP A 23 -12.96 -7.85 1.73
N SER A 24 -12.31 -8.29 0.65
CA SER A 24 -12.73 -9.51 -0.06
C SER A 24 -11.69 -10.14 -1.02
N GLY A 25 -10.41 -9.84 -0.81
CA GLY A 25 -9.34 -10.21 -1.75
C GLY A 25 -9.20 -9.21 -2.91
N MET A 26 -8.06 -9.26 -3.60
CA MET A 26 -7.69 -8.27 -4.62
C MET A 26 -8.43 -8.52 -5.95
N SER A 27 -9.16 -7.52 -6.42
CA SER A 27 -9.85 -7.51 -7.72
C SER A 27 -8.95 -7.03 -8.87
N ASP A 28 -9.33 -7.37 -10.11
CA ASP A 28 -8.63 -6.89 -11.32
C ASP A 28 -8.63 -5.36 -11.43
N ALA A 29 -9.68 -4.70 -10.92
CA ALA A 29 -9.80 -3.24 -10.93
C ALA A 29 -8.78 -2.59 -9.98
N GLU A 30 -8.55 -3.19 -8.81
CA GLU A 30 -7.55 -2.73 -7.83
C GLU A 30 -6.14 -3.02 -8.34
N LEU A 31 -5.89 -4.20 -8.91
CA LEU A 31 -4.59 -4.52 -9.51
C LEU A 31 -4.25 -3.57 -10.68
N SER A 32 -5.24 -3.26 -11.52
CA SER A 32 -5.08 -2.28 -12.61
C SER A 32 -4.74 -0.88 -12.08
N ARG A 33 -5.32 -0.49 -10.94
CA ARG A 33 -5.04 0.78 -10.27
C ARG A 33 -3.63 0.84 -9.70
N ILE A 34 -3.18 -0.23 -9.05
CA ILE A 34 -1.78 -0.38 -8.62
C ILE A 34 -0.84 -0.19 -9.82
N GLY A 35 -1.17 -0.81 -10.96
CA GLY A 35 -0.46 -0.61 -12.22
C GLY A 35 -0.41 0.85 -12.69
N LEU A 36 -1.51 1.60 -12.56
CA LEU A 36 -1.54 3.02 -12.93
C LEU A 36 -0.65 3.87 -12.01
N ILE A 37 -0.73 3.62 -10.71
CA ILE A 37 0.03 4.37 -9.69
C ILE A 37 1.54 4.15 -9.89
N THR A 38 1.98 2.89 -10.01
CA THR A 38 3.39 2.55 -10.23
C THR A 38 3.97 3.17 -11.51
N ARG A 39 3.18 3.36 -12.57
CA ARG A 39 3.63 4.03 -13.80
C ARG A 39 3.71 5.56 -13.72
N SER A 40 3.09 6.17 -12.71
CA SER A 40 2.91 7.63 -12.65
C SER A 40 3.75 8.32 -11.59
N LEU A 41 4.30 7.59 -10.62
CA LEU A 41 5.02 8.17 -9.50
C LEU A 41 6.55 8.00 -9.61
N PRO A 42 7.35 9.05 -9.33
CA PRO A 42 8.82 8.95 -9.30
C PRO A 42 9.38 7.91 -8.32
N ALA A 43 8.61 7.56 -7.28
CA ALA A 43 9.00 6.51 -6.33
C ALA A 43 9.18 5.12 -6.98
N PHE A 44 8.65 4.93 -8.19
CA PHE A 44 8.71 3.73 -9.01
C PHE A 44 9.59 3.89 -10.26
N GLU A 45 10.42 4.93 -10.36
CA GLU A 45 11.28 5.16 -11.52
C GLU A 45 12.27 3.99 -11.73
N GLY A 46 12.21 3.34 -12.90
CA GLY A 46 13.03 2.16 -13.20
C GLY A 46 12.49 0.83 -12.64
N PHE A 47 11.29 0.84 -12.05
CA PHE A 47 10.58 -0.38 -11.70
C PHE A 47 10.00 -1.06 -12.96
N ASP A 48 10.06 -2.39 -13.00
CA ASP A 48 9.47 -3.21 -14.05
C ASP A 48 7.99 -3.53 -13.73
N PRO A 49 7.01 -3.00 -14.48
CA PRO A 49 5.59 -3.22 -14.20
C PRO A 49 5.14 -4.69 -14.30
N GLU A 50 5.88 -5.56 -15.00
CA GLU A 50 5.55 -6.98 -15.08
C GLU A 50 5.68 -7.67 -13.71
N ARG A 51 6.51 -7.11 -12.82
CA ARG A 51 6.72 -7.62 -11.45
C ARG A 51 5.59 -7.30 -10.47
N ILE A 52 4.59 -6.49 -10.85
CA ILE A 52 3.49 -6.12 -9.94
C ILE A 52 2.71 -7.35 -9.50
N THR A 53 2.36 -8.22 -10.45
CA THR A 53 1.59 -9.44 -10.15
C THR A 53 2.36 -10.37 -9.22
N ASP A 54 3.67 -10.53 -9.44
CA ASP A 54 4.52 -11.35 -8.58
C ASP A 54 4.63 -10.78 -7.17
N ALA A 55 4.82 -9.47 -7.02
CA ALA A 55 4.86 -8.82 -5.71
C ALA A 55 3.49 -8.92 -5.01
N ALA A 56 2.39 -8.73 -5.74
CA ALA A 56 1.06 -8.84 -5.17
C ALA A 56 0.74 -10.26 -4.70
N HIS A 57 1.09 -11.28 -5.48
CA HIS A 57 0.95 -12.68 -5.06
C HIS A 57 1.78 -13.00 -3.83
N GLN A 58 3.04 -12.58 -3.78
CA GLN A 58 3.89 -12.80 -2.60
C GLN A 58 3.32 -12.13 -1.35
N CYS A 59 2.77 -10.91 -1.47
CA CYS A 59 2.08 -10.24 -0.37
C CYS A 59 0.84 -11.03 0.08
N ALA A 60 0.02 -11.49 -0.87
CA ALA A 60 -1.18 -12.26 -0.58
C ALA A 60 -0.85 -13.59 0.13
N GLU A 61 0.23 -14.28 -0.28
CA GLU A 61 0.71 -15.49 0.40
C GLU A 61 1.14 -15.21 1.84
N ILE A 62 1.82 -14.09 2.10
CA ILE A 62 2.19 -13.66 3.46
C ILE A 62 0.93 -13.42 4.29
N LEU A 63 -0.04 -12.67 3.75
CA LEU A 63 -1.29 -12.33 4.45
C LEU A 63 -2.15 -13.56 4.77
N ALA A 64 -2.09 -14.60 3.95
CA ALA A 64 -2.79 -15.86 4.19
C ALA A 64 -2.13 -16.72 5.29
N GLY A 65 -0.88 -16.42 5.66
CA GLY A 65 -0.15 -17.11 6.70
C GLY A 65 -0.56 -16.71 8.13
N PRO A 66 -0.13 -17.50 9.15
CA PRO A 66 -0.28 -17.12 10.55
C PRO A 66 0.38 -15.77 10.82
N GLU A 67 -0.31 -14.88 11.54
CA GLU A 67 0.19 -13.52 11.85
C GLU A 67 0.55 -12.69 10.59
N GLY A 68 0.00 -13.04 9.42
CA GLY A 68 0.39 -12.48 8.13
C GLY A 68 0.35 -10.97 8.03
N MET A 69 -0.64 -10.33 8.68
CA MET A 69 -0.74 -8.87 8.77
C MET A 69 0.47 -8.25 9.47
N GLU A 70 0.86 -8.78 10.63
CA GLU A 70 1.97 -8.24 11.42
C GLU A 70 3.31 -8.48 10.71
N ILE A 71 3.46 -9.68 10.13
CA ILE A 71 4.64 -10.04 9.33
C ILE A 71 4.78 -9.11 8.11
N ALA A 72 3.69 -8.84 7.39
CA ALA A 72 3.71 -7.94 6.24
C ALA A 72 4.11 -6.51 6.66
N LEU A 73 3.57 -6.01 7.77
CA LEU A 73 3.93 -4.68 8.30
C LEU A 73 5.42 -4.60 8.69
N GLU A 74 5.99 -5.64 9.30
CA GLU A 74 7.42 -5.67 9.64
C GLU A 74 8.30 -5.74 8.39
N ILE A 75 7.95 -6.58 7.41
CA ILE A 75 8.65 -6.65 6.13
C ILE A 75 8.69 -5.27 5.45
N ILE A 76 7.56 -4.57 5.41
CA ILE A 76 7.49 -3.23 4.82
C ILE A 76 8.40 -2.26 5.59
N LYS A 77 8.33 -2.25 6.93
CA LYS A 77 9.15 -1.35 7.76
C LYS A 77 10.65 -1.57 7.55
N ASP A 78 11.09 -2.83 7.51
CA ASP A 78 12.50 -3.20 7.37
C ASP A 78 13.04 -2.94 5.95
N THR A 79 12.16 -3.02 4.94
CA THR A 79 12.55 -2.84 3.53
C THR A 79 12.52 -1.38 3.09
N LEU A 80 11.60 -0.59 3.65
CA LEU A 80 11.32 0.75 3.15
C LEU A 80 12.25 1.79 3.81
N PRO A 81 12.96 2.62 3.02
CA PRO A 81 13.70 3.76 3.57
C PRO A 81 12.75 4.75 4.25
N GLN A 82 13.14 5.30 5.41
CA GLN A 82 12.31 6.22 6.20
C GLN A 82 11.78 7.42 5.39
N ARG A 83 12.54 7.91 4.40
CA ARG A 83 12.12 9.00 3.50
C ARG A 83 10.91 8.67 2.61
N LEU A 84 10.44 7.42 2.59
CA LEU A 84 9.29 6.95 1.82
C LEU A 84 8.12 6.53 2.71
N TYR A 85 8.19 6.72 4.02
CA TYR A 85 7.12 6.34 4.96
C TYR A 85 5.82 7.10 4.72
N ASP A 86 5.91 8.41 4.49
CA ASP A 86 4.78 9.24 4.10
C ASP A 86 4.24 8.87 2.71
N THR A 87 5.13 8.44 1.80
CA THR A 87 4.78 7.93 0.47
C THR A 87 3.98 6.64 0.57
N ALA A 88 4.43 5.66 1.36
CA ALA A 88 3.67 4.45 1.65
C ALA A 88 2.29 4.76 2.21
N TYR A 89 2.22 5.62 3.23
CA TYR A 89 0.94 6.02 3.80
C TYR A 89 0.01 6.68 2.77
N ALA A 90 0.54 7.58 1.94
CA ALA A 90 -0.20 8.23 0.88
C ALA A 90 -0.78 7.22 -0.12
N LEU A 91 0.00 6.20 -0.51
CA LEU A 91 -0.45 5.14 -1.40
C LEU A 91 -1.62 4.33 -0.82
N ALA A 92 -1.55 3.96 0.46
CA ALA A 92 -2.66 3.27 1.13
C ALA A 92 -3.93 4.14 1.12
N ALA A 93 -3.81 5.43 1.46
CA ALA A 93 -4.93 6.36 1.42
C ALA A 93 -5.49 6.56 -0.01
N GLU A 94 -4.65 6.54 -1.04
CA GLU A 94 -5.09 6.63 -2.44
C GLU A 94 -5.90 5.42 -2.90
N ILE A 95 -5.53 4.21 -2.47
CA ILE A 95 -6.28 3.00 -2.77
C ILE A 95 -7.68 3.07 -2.13
N MET A 96 -7.75 3.45 -0.84
CA MET A 96 -9.00 3.48 -0.07
C MET A 96 -9.93 4.66 -0.41
N ALA A 97 -9.40 5.77 -0.94
CA ALA A 97 -10.20 6.96 -1.28
C ALA A 97 -11.19 6.73 -2.45
N VAL A 98 -11.08 5.61 -3.16
CA VAL A 98 -11.83 5.29 -4.38
C VAL A 98 -13.30 4.98 -4.10
N ASP A 99 -13.58 4.25 -3.03
CA ASP A 99 -14.92 3.72 -2.75
C ASP A 99 -15.85 4.70 -2.01
N HIS A 100 -15.45 5.98 -1.96
CA HIS A 100 -16.17 7.12 -1.39
C HIS A 100 -16.52 7.03 0.11
N LYS A 101 -16.41 5.86 0.74
CA LYS A 101 -16.59 5.63 2.17
C LYS A 101 -15.51 4.70 2.67
N ILE A 102 -14.60 5.25 3.47
CA ILE A 102 -13.60 4.46 4.19
C ILE A 102 -14.33 3.65 5.28
N LYS A 103 -14.18 2.34 5.24
CA LYS A 103 -14.77 1.39 6.19
C LYS A 103 -13.95 1.31 7.49
N PRO A 104 -14.54 0.84 8.60
CA PRO A 104 -13.80 0.70 9.87
C PRO A 104 -12.49 -0.10 9.77
N GLU A 105 -12.48 -1.14 8.93
CA GLU A 105 -11.32 -2.01 8.73
C GLU A 105 -10.19 -1.29 7.99
N GLU A 106 -10.53 -0.47 6.99
CA GLU A 106 -9.59 0.40 6.27
C GLU A 106 -9.00 1.48 7.19
N ILE A 107 -9.83 2.10 8.05
CA ILE A 107 -9.38 3.05 9.08
C ILE A 107 -8.38 2.37 10.03
N ARG A 108 -8.65 1.11 10.43
CA ARG A 108 -7.75 0.36 11.29
C ARG A 108 -6.41 0.08 10.61
N LEU A 109 -6.39 -0.29 9.33
CA LEU A 109 -5.16 -0.49 8.58
C LEU A 109 -4.35 0.82 8.44
N LEU A 110 -5.00 1.95 8.16
CA LEU A 110 -4.34 3.26 8.16
C LEU A 110 -3.74 3.60 9.53
N GLN A 111 -4.42 3.26 10.64
CA GLN A 111 -3.84 3.43 11.98
C GLN A 111 -2.59 2.58 12.17
N LEU A 112 -2.60 1.32 11.74
CA LEU A 112 -1.42 0.44 11.79
C LEU A 112 -0.25 1.03 11.00
N PHE A 113 -0.48 1.50 9.77
CA PHE A 113 0.57 2.16 8.98
C PHE A 113 1.09 3.43 9.65
N ARG A 114 0.20 4.30 10.14
CA ARG A 114 0.61 5.53 10.84
C ARG A 114 1.52 5.19 12.02
N ASP A 115 1.10 4.26 12.86
CA ASP A 115 1.81 3.93 14.09
C ASP A 115 3.14 3.21 13.78
N ARG A 116 3.15 2.33 12.77
CA ARG A 116 4.36 1.61 12.33
C ARG A 116 5.43 2.54 11.74
N PHE A 117 4.98 3.54 10.99
CA PHE A 117 5.83 4.53 10.32
C PHE A 117 6.07 5.79 11.16
N GLU A 118 5.53 5.85 12.38
CA GLU A 118 5.72 6.96 13.32
C GLU A 118 5.29 8.33 12.73
N LEU A 119 4.24 8.32 11.91
CA LEU A 119 3.73 9.53 11.25
C LEU A 119 2.83 10.32 12.20
N ASP A 120 2.98 11.65 12.17
CA ASP A 120 2.12 12.53 12.95
C ASP A 120 0.72 12.66 12.32
N LYS A 121 -0.25 13.01 13.16
CA LYS A 121 -1.66 13.09 12.76
C LYS A 121 -1.93 14.15 11.69
N LEU A 122 -1.17 15.25 11.65
CA LEU A 122 -1.38 16.32 10.67
C LEU A 122 -0.92 15.88 9.29
N THR A 123 0.23 15.19 9.22
CA THR A 123 0.74 14.59 7.97
C THR A 123 -0.27 13.59 7.40
N CYS A 124 -0.76 12.64 8.21
CA CYS A 124 -1.78 11.68 7.77
C CYS A 124 -3.05 12.37 7.26
N ALA A 125 -3.60 13.32 8.03
CA ALA A 125 -4.81 14.04 7.65
C ALA A 125 -4.64 14.83 6.35
N ALA A 126 -3.47 15.41 6.10
CA ALA A 126 -3.17 16.11 4.85
C ALA A 126 -3.14 15.15 3.65
N LEU A 127 -2.50 13.98 3.81
CA LEU A 127 -2.42 12.96 2.76
C LEU A 127 -3.79 12.36 2.44
N GLU A 128 -4.57 11.99 3.46
CA GLU A 128 -5.94 11.51 3.30
C GLU A 128 -6.82 12.55 2.58
N ARG A 129 -6.74 13.82 3.00
CA ARG A 129 -7.48 14.91 2.36
C ARG A 129 -7.07 15.11 0.90
N GLY A 130 -5.78 14.96 0.60
CA GLY A 130 -5.25 15.00 -0.76
C GLY A 130 -5.81 13.86 -1.62
N ALA A 131 -5.82 12.63 -1.12
CA ALA A 131 -6.39 11.48 -1.79
C ALA A 131 -7.90 11.66 -2.07
N ILE A 132 -8.67 12.06 -1.06
CA ILE A 132 -10.11 12.36 -1.20
C ILE A 132 -10.34 13.45 -2.26
N ALA A 133 -9.51 14.49 -2.29
CA ALA A 133 -9.63 15.55 -3.29
C ALA A 133 -9.37 15.06 -4.71
N ARG A 134 -8.39 14.15 -4.92
CA ARG A 134 -8.08 13.56 -6.23
C ARG A 134 -9.19 12.65 -6.76
N TYR A 135 -9.86 11.89 -5.88
CA TYR A 135 -10.88 10.89 -6.27
C TYR A 135 -12.33 11.34 -6.12
N ARG A 136 -12.57 12.61 -5.73
CA ARG A 136 -13.92 13.17 -5.63
C ARG A 136 -14.62 13.14 -7.00
N ARG A 137 -15.77 12.47 -7.07
CA ARG A 137 -16.68 12.50 -8.23
C ARG A 137 -17.86 13.41 -7.92
N PHE A 138 -18.35 14.12 -8.93
CA PHE A 138 -19.54 14.98 -8.88
C PHE A 138 -20.73 14.29 -9.55
#